data_AF-A0A8X6H3Q3-F1
#
_entry.id   AF-A0A8X6H3Q3-F1
#
_cell.length_a   1.000
_cell.length_b   1.000
_cell.length_c   1.000
_cell.angle_alpha   90.00
_cell.angle_beta   90.00
_cell.angle_gamma   90.00
#
_symmetry.space_group_name_H-M   'P 1'
#
loop_
_entity.id
_entity.type
_entity.pdbx_description
1 polymer ?
#
loop_
_entity_poly.entity_id
_entity_poly.type
_entity_poly.pdbx_seq_one_letter_code
_entity_poly.pdbx_strand_id
1 'polypeptide(L)'
;MTKEKLTARTRGKSIKLYPKTPEAYHRIRKLIEDEKLEAFTFHFPSEKEYRVVIRGMPADMPVNEVIENLEELGIHPKECRVLINRKTGQPMPIFSVFLEKNEDTIVTSTT
;
A
#
# COMPACT_ATOMS: atom_id res chain seq x y z
N MET A 1 24.27 -1.12 -24.27
CA MET A 1 23.39 -0.10 -23.64
C MET A 1 22.13 0.03 -24.49
N THR A 2 21.08 -0.71 -24.16
CA THR A 2 19.85 -0.78 -24.95
C THR A 2 19.03 0.47 -24.68
N LYS A 3 18.97 1.39 -25.65
CA LYS A 3 18.12 2.59 -25.59
C LYS A 3 16.66 2.16 -25.72
N GLU A 4 16.01 1.86 -24.60
CA GLU A 4 14.57 1.59 -24.59
C GLU A 4 13.80 2.87 -24.89
N LYS A 5 12.85 2.79 -25.82
CA LYS A 5 12.01 3.93 -26.21
C LYS A 5 10.99 4.20 -25.10
N LEU A 6 11.26 5.20 -24.26
CA LEU A 6 10.29 5.75 -23.31
C LEU A 6 9.25 6.59 -24.07
N THR A 7 7.97 6.36 -23.82
CA THR A 7 6.89 7.20 -24.39
C THR A 7 6.50 8.25 -23.37
N ALA A 8 6.61 9.53 -23.72
CA ALA A 8 6.18 10.64 -22.88
C ALA A 8 5.05 11.40 -23.56
N ARG A 9 4.08 11.88 -22.78
CA ARG A 9 3.06 12.84 -23.24
C ARG A 9 3.13 14.11 -22.41
N THR A 10 3.24 15.24 -23.09
CA THR A 10 3.17 16.55 -22.45
C THR A 10 1.71 16.91 -22.17
N ARG A 11 1.43 17.38 -20.95
CA ARG A 11 0.14 17.92 -20.55
C ARG A 11 0.37 19.29 -19.92
N GLY A 12 0.32 20.34 -20.73
CA GLY A 12 0.59 21.72 -20.29
C GLY A 12 1.99 21.84 -19.67
N LYS A 13 2.05 22.21 -18.40
CA LYS A 13 3.30 22.36 -17.61
C LYS A 13 3.85 21.04 -17.04
N SER A 14 3.18 19.91 -17.27
CA SER A 14 3.56 18.60 -16.72
C SER A 14 3.87 17.59 -17.82
N ILE A 15 4.75 16.63 -17.54
CA ILE A 15 5.07 15.52 -18.44
C ILE A 15 4.59 14.22 -17.81
N LYS A 16 3.81 13.42 -18.55
CA LYS A 16 3.45 12.05 -18.16
C LYS A 16 4.38 11.07 -18.86
N LEU A 17 5.07 10.25 -18.08
CA LEU A 17 5.95 9.19 -18.57
C LEU A 17 5.22 7.85 -18.54
N TYR A 18 5.31 7.09 -19.64
CA TYR A 18 4.80 5.72 -19.74
C TYR A 18 5.98 4.76 -19.97
N PRO A 19 6.61 4.29 -18.87
CA PRO A 19 7.63 3.25 -18.96
C PRO A 19 6.98 1.94 -19.42
N LYS A 20 7.61 1.28 -20.41
CA LYS A 20 7.14 -0.02 -20.94
C LYS A 20 7.69 -1.21 -20.15
N THR A 21 8.76 -1.00 -19.39
CA THR A 21 9.44 -2.03 -18.60
C THR A 21 9.49 -1.61 -17.12
N PRO A 22 9.41 -2.57 -16.18
CA PRO A 22 9.54 -2.27 -14.75
C PRO A 22 10.88 -1.61 -14.40
N GLU A 23 11.97 -2.07 -15.02
CA GLU A 23 13.30 -1.49 -14.84
C GLU A 23 13.36 -0.01 -15.24
N ALA A 24 12.74 0.37 -16.36
CA ALA A 24 12.71 1.75 -16.80
C ALA A 24 11.95 2.65 -15.81
N TYR A 25 10.84 2.17 -15.24
CA TYR A 25 10.14 2.89 -14.18
C TYR A 25 11.05 3.09 -12.96
N HIS A 26 11.76 2.05 -12.49
CA HIS A 26 12.62 2.17 -11.30
C HIS A 26 13.76 3.17 -11.54
N ARG A 27 14.38 3.15 -12.72
CA ARG A 27 15.39 4.15 -13.11
C ARG A 27 14.83 5.57 -13.10
N ILE A 28 13.65 5.77 -13.68
CA ILE A 28 12.98 7.09 -13.71
C ILE A 28 12.61 7.55 -12.30
N ARG A 29 12.05 6.66 -11.49
CA ARG A 29 11.69 6.97 -10.10
C ARG A 29 12.92 7.36 -9.27
N LYS A 30 14.01 6.61 -9.41
CA LYS A 30 15.27 6.92 -8.72
C LYS A 30 15.82 8.28 -9.14
N LEU A 31 15.82 8.60 -10.44
CA LEU A 31 16.23 9.91 -10.94
C LEU A 31 15.36 11.05 -10.37
N ILE A 32 14.04 10.85 -10.31
CA ILE A 32 13.11 11.82 -9.72
C ILE A 32 13.41 12.05 -8.23
N GLU A 33 13.67 10.98 -7.47
CA GLU A 33 14.01 11.05 -6.05
C GLU A 33 15.39 11.72 -5.83
N ASP A 34 16.40 11.35 -6.62
CA ASP A 34 17.77 11.90 -6.56
C ASP A 34 17.78 13.39 -6.90
N GLU A 35 17.00 13.80 -7.91
CA GLU A 35 16.89 15.20 -8.34
C GLU A 35 15.82 16.00 -7.54
N LYS A 36 15.14 15.37 -6.57
CA LYS A 36 14.05 15.95 -5.75
C LYS A 36 12.97 16.65 -6.59
N LEU A 37 12.60 16.05 -7.72
CA LEU A 37 11.58 16.59 -8.61
C LEU A 37 10.17 16.30 -8.08
N GLU A 38 9.27 17.26 -8.21
CA GLU A 38 7.85 17.04 -7.92
C GLU A 38 7.24 16.10 -8.97
N ALA A 39 6.98 14.86 -8.58
CA ALA A 39 6.33 13.88 -9.44
C ALA A 39 5.25 13.10 -8.70
N PHE A 40 4.21 12.75 -9.45
CA PHE A 40 3.19 11.78 -9.01
C PHE A 40 3.48 10.44 -9.67
N THR A 41 3.96 9.48 -8.89
CA THR A 41 4.18 8.10 -9.32
C THR A 41 3.17 7.17 -8.66
N PHE A 42 2.74 6.14 -9.39
CA PHE A 42 1.89 5.07 -8.83
C PHE A 42 2.78 3.96 -8.32
N HIS A 43 2.60 3.55 -7.06
CA HIS A 43 3.26 2.36 -6.52
C HIS A 43 3.00 1.13 -7.39
N PHE A 44 4.05 0.34 -7.60
CA PHE A 44 3.89 -0.90 -8.34
C PHE A 44 2.96 -1.88 -7.62
N PRO A 45 2.26 -2.77 -8.35
CA PRO A 45 1.47 -3.83 -7.71
C PRO A 45 2.29 -4.77 -6.80
N SER A 46 3.60 -4.85 -6.98
CA SER A 46 4.52 -5.56 -6.08
C SER A 46 4.78 -4.81 -4.78
N GLU A 47 4.77 -3.48 -4.81
CA GLU A 47 4.96 -2.59 -3.66
C GLU A 47 3.64 -2.28 -2.94
N LYS A 48 2.50 -2.68 -3.51
CA LYS A 48 1.20 -2.50 -2.87
C LYS A 48 1.06 -3.46 -1.70
N GLU A 49 1.00 -2.89 -0.51
CA GLU A 49 0.58 -3.56 0.72
C GLU A 49 -0.85 -4.09 0.61
N TYR A 50 -1.12 -5.20 1.30
CA TYR A 50 -2.48 -5.72 1.44
C TYR A 50 -3.21 -4.96 2.52
N ARG A 51 -4.38 -4.43 2.18
CA ARG A 51 -5.29 -3.85 3.15
C ARG A 51 -6.39 -4.86 3.48
N VAL A 52 -6.32 -5.43 4.67
CA VAL A 52 -7.32 -6.34 5.22
C VAL A 52 -8.26 -5.57 6.14
N VAL A 53 -9.55 -5.88 6.08
CA VAL A 53 -10.57 -5.24 6.92
C VAL A 53 -11.19 -6.31 7.81
N ILE A 54 -10.88 -6.25 9.10
CA ILE A 54 -11.47 -7.15 10.11
C ILE A 54 -12.77 -6.50 10.58
N ARG A 55 -13.88 -7.24 10.50
CA ARG A 55 -15.22 -6.79 10.93
C ARG A 55 -15.69 -7.63 12.10
N GLY A 56 -16.54 -7.05 12.95
CA GLY A 56 -17.21 -7.77 14.04
C GLY A 56 -16.48 -7.71 15.38
N MET A 57 -15.47 -6.86 15.51
CA MET A 57 -14.81 -6.59 16.79
C MET A 57 -15.30 -5.28 17.42
N PRO A 58 -15.37 -5.17 18.76
CA PRO A 58 -15.70 -3.93 19.44
C PRO A 58 -14.77 -2.80 19.04
N ALA A 59 -15.33 -1.61 18.82
CA ALA A 59 -14.57 -0.42 18.42
C ALA A 59 -13.66 0.13 19.54
N ASP A 60 -13.93 -0.27 20.79
CA ASP A 60 -13.20 0.15 21.99
C ASP A 60 -11.99 -0.76 22.31
N MET A 61 -11.77 -1.83 21.55
CA MET A 61 -10.63 -2.72 21.73
C MET A 61 -9.32 -2.00 21.35
N PRO A 62 -8.27 -2.07 22.19
CA PRO A 62 -7.00 -1.43 21.89
C PRO A 62 -6.34 -2.11 20.68
N VAL A 63 -5.81 -1.28 19.78
CA VAL A 63 -5.13 -1.73 18.55
C VAL A 63 -3.98 -2.69 18.85
N ASN A 64 -3.29 -2.51 19.99
CA ASN A 64 -2.16 -3.35 20.39
C ASN A 64 -2.58 -4.80 20.63
N GLU A 65 -3.72 -5.05 21.30
CA GLU A 65 -4.23 -6.41 21.49
C GLU A 65 -4.53 -7.08 20.15
N VAL A 66 -5.06 -6.31 19.18
CA VAL A 66 -5.31 -6.84 17.83
C VAL A 66 -4.01 -7.22 17.12
N ILE A 67 -2.95 -6.42 17.28
CA ILE A 67 -1.63 -6.71 16.71
C ILE A 67 -1.03 -7.96 17.35
N GLU A 68 -1.06 -8.06 18.69
CA GLU A 68 -0.54 -9.23 19.41
C GLU A 68 -1.24 -10.52 18.98
N ASN A 69 -2.58 -10.51 18.89
CA ASN A 69 -3.34 -11.68 18.40
C ASN A 69 -3.01 -12.04 16.94
N LEU A 70 -2.74 -11.04 16.09
CA LEU A 70 -2.33 -11.29 14.70
C LEU A 70 -0.92 -11.88 14.64
N GLU A 71 0.01 -11.39 15.48
CA GLU A 71 1.37 -11.92 15.59
C GLU A 71 1.39 -13.36 16.11
N GLU A 72 0.54 -13.70 17.08
CA GLU A 72 0.34 -15.08 17.56
C GLU A 72 -0.15 -16.02 16.45
N LEU A 73 -0.92 -15.51 15.49
CA LEU A 73 -1.37 -16.25 14.29
C LEU A 73 -0.30 -16.32 13.19
N GLY A 74 0.90 -15.74 13.40
CA GLY A 74 1.98 -15.68 12.41
C GLY A 74 1.78 -14.60 11.34
N ILE A 75 0.85 -13.66 11.57
CA ILE A 75 0.61 -12.52 10.69
C ILE A 75 1.33 -11.32 11.28
N HIS A 76 2.25 -10.73 10.53
CA HIS A 76 2.98 -9.52 10.96
C HIS A 76 2.37 -8.27 10.31
N PRO A 77 1.43 -7.58 10.98
CA PRO A 77 0.88 -6.34 10.45
C PRO A 77 1.89 -5.21 10.53
N LYS A 78 2.02 -4.45 9.44
CA LYS A 78 2.81 -3.21 9.42
C LYS A 78 2.12 -2.11 10.20
N GLU A 79 0.80 -2.04 10.05
CA GLU A 79 -0.01 -1.03 10.71
C GLU A 79 -1.45 -1.52 10.91
N CYS A 80 -2.03 -1.21 12.06
CA CYS A 80 -3.42 -1.47 12.38
C CYS A 80 -4.11 -0.17 12.81
N ARG A 81 -5.34 0.07 12.34
CA ARG A 81 -6.14 1.26 12.69
C ARG A 81 -7.62 0.92 12.77
N VAL A 82 -8.31 1.43 13.79
CA VAL A 82 -9.78 1.41 13.84
C VAL A 82 -10.32 2.33 12.76
N LEU A 83 -11.33 1.89 12.01
CA LEU A 83 -12.03 2.77 11.07
C LEU A 83 -12.93 3.73 11.83
N ILE A 84 -12.88 4.98 11.45
CA ILE A 84 -13.77 6.01 11.98
C ILE A 84 -14.88 6.27 10.96
N ASN A 85 -16.12 6.36 11.44
CA ASN A 85 -17.23 6.80 10.62
C ASN A 85 -17.01 8.26 10.22
N ARG A 86 -16.81 8.51 8.93
CA ARG A 86 -16.55 9.87 8.40
C ARG A 86 -17.66 10.88 8.70
N LYS A 87 -18.89 10.43 8.92
CA LYS A 87 -20.03 11.32 9.20
C LYS A 87 -20.16 11.67 10.68
N THR A 88 -19.91 10.72 11.58
CA THR A 88 -20.13 10.89 13.02
C THR A 88 -18.84 11.08 13.82
N GLY A 89 -17.67 10.83 13.23
CA GLY A 89 -16.38 10.87 13.92
C GLY A 89 -16.19 9.74 14.93
N GLN A 90 -17.15 8.81 15.04
CA GLN A 90 -17.12 7.72 16.01
C GLN A 90 -16.40 6.48 15.45
N PRO A 91 -15.70 5.73 16.31
CA PRO A 91 -15.02 4.51 15.90
C PRO A 91 -16.06 3.43 15.52
N MET A 92 -15.80 2.73 14.43
CA MET A 92 -16.62 1.63 13.94
C MET A 92 -16.05 0.30 14.43
N PRO A 93 -16.87 -0.75 14.53
CA PRO A 93 -16.42 -2.11 14.85
C PRO A 93 -15.70 -2.79 13.66
N ILE A 94 -14.75 -2.05 13.08
CA ILE A 94 -14.02 -2.40 11.86
C ILE A 94 -12.58 -1.94 12.03
N PHE A 95 -11.63 -2.85 11.86
CA PHE A 95 -10.19 -2.57 11.89
C PHE A 95 -9.60 -2.69 10.48
N SER A 96 -8.77 -1.73 10.11
CA SER A 96 -7.95 -1.74 8.89
C SER A 96 -6.55 -2.20 9.26
N VAL A 97 -6.14 -3.34 8.72
CA VAL A 97 -4.80 -3.89 8.90
C VAL A 97 -4.06 -3.80 7.58
N PHE A 98 -2.85 -3.26 7.60
CA PHE A 98 -1.94 -3.19 6.48
C PHE A 98 -0.89 -4.28 6.64
N LEU A 99 -0.82 -5.19 5.68
CA LEU A 99 0.12 -6.30 5.64
C LEU A 99 1.12 -6.06 4.52
N GLU A 100 2.40 -6.33 4.79
CA GLU A 100 3.40 -6.39 3.73
C GLU A 100 3.16 -7.62 2.86
N LYS A 101 3.54 -7.53 1.59
CA LYS A 101 3.36 -8.61 0.63
C LYS A 101 4.45 -9.66 0.85
N ASN A 102 4.26 -10.49 1.86
CA ASN A 102 5.06 -11.70 2.08
C ASN A 102 4.28 -12.91 1.53
N GLU A 103 4.98 -13.79 0.81
CA GLU A 103 4.36 -14.98 0.17
C GLU A 103 3.74 -15.95 1.19
N ASP A 104 4.08 -15.80 2.47
CA ASP A 104 3.64 -16.66 3.57
C ASP A 104 2.29 -16.25 4.19
N THR A 105 1.75 -15.06 3.90
CA THR A 105 0.57 -14.52 4.61
C THR A 105 -0.77 -14.84 3.94
N ILE A 106 -0.82 -15.77 2.98
CA ILE A 106 -2.09 -16.25 2.42
C ILE A 106 -2.70 -17.25 3.41
N VAL A 107 -3.25 -16.75 4.52
CA VAL A 107 -4.17 -17.52 5.35
C VAL A 107 -5.37 -17.85 4.48
N THR A 108 -5.47 -19.12 4.12
CA THR A 108 -6.58 -19.70 3.37
C THR A 108 -7.88 -19.37 4.08
N SER A 109 -8.77 -18.66 3.39
CA SER A 109 -10.16 -18.51 3.75
C SER A 109 -10.84 -19.88 3.69
N THR A 110 -10.69 -20.71 4.73
CA THR A 110 -11.41 -21.98 4.83
C THR A 110 -12.80 -21.75 5.41
N THR A 111 -13.74 -22.40 4.71
CA THR A 111 -15.20 -22.36 4.69
C THR A 111 -15.89 -22.56 6.03
#